data_AF-A0A845D6I3-F1
#
_entry.id   AF-A0A845D6I3-F1
#
_cell.length_a   1.000
_cell.length_b   1.000
_cell.length_c   1.000
_cell.angle_alpha   90.00
_cell.angle_beta   90.00
_cell.angle_gamma   90.00
#
_symmetry.space_group_name_H-M   'P 1'
#
loop_
_entity.id
_entity.type
_entity.pdbx_description
1 polymer ?
#
loop_
_entity_poly.entity_id
_entity_poly.type
_entity_poly.pdbx_seq_one_letter_code
_entity_poly.pdbx_strand_id
1 'polypeptide(L)'
;MRLPRRSRYLLLKSPHDRPGFHLLKSQANKENAVPFQVLDFQKDIRNVLTTPEIRARFLQVDVGHTAQSHTHDLGHEIFLILQGQAEFTIEGHAEVLGPGQLCIALTDEMHQVRNVGEEPVIMYLSVTPHIQPTHTMWNEDGTKKPPRFALNTAYDVEPDRETATDELLEQQMAAAEAWLAAVETNTQTQREQIGAYRAAREAGDEEAALAARDAMWASLYPAFRSAFALADVWNSFTSRTVDTEYTGP
;
A
#
# COMPACT_ATOMS: atom_id res chain seq x y z
N MET A 1 6.73 1.56 -62.68
CA MET A 1 5.30 1.69 -62.27
C MET A 1 4.84 0.33 -61.73
N ARG A 2 4.86 0.15 -60.41
CA ARG A 2 4.47 -1.09 -59.72
C ARG A 2 3.44 -0.71 -58.64
N LEU A 3 2.26 -1.33 -58.69
CA LEU A 3 1.20 -1.23 -57.68
C LEU A 3 1.65 -1.87 -56.35
N PRO A 4 1.24 -1.35 -55.18
CA PRO A 4 1.52 -2.02 -53.91
C PRO A 4 0.47 -3.09 -53.60
N ARG A 5 0.94 -4.24 -53.10
CA ARG A 5 0.13 -5.34 -52.56
C ARG A 5 -0.54 -4.89 -51.26
N ARG A 6 -1.87 -5.02 -51.16
CA ARG A 6 -2.60 -4.95 -49.89
C ARG A 6 -2.37 -6.24 -49.09
N SER A 7 -1.74 -6.14 -47.93
CA SER A 7 -1.67 -7.23 -46.96
C SER A 7 -3.00 -7.31 -46.21
N ARG A 8 -3.66 -8.47 -46.23
CA ARG A 8 -4.84 -8.76 -45.41
C ARG A 8 -4.37 -9.07 -43.99
N TYR A 9 -4.67 -8.19 -43.04
CA TYR A 9 -4.62 -8.54 -41.62
C TYR A 9 -5.77 -9.50 -41.31
N LEU A 10 -5.45 -10.73 -40.90
CA LEU A 10 -6.40 -11.58 -40.18
C LEU A 10 -6.71 -10.89 -38.85
N LEU A 11 -7.97 -10.50 -38.63
CA LEU A 11 -8.47 -10.17 -37.31
C LEU A 11 -8.45 -11.46 -36.47
N LEU A 12 -7.46 -11.60 -35.59
CA LEU A 12 -7.55 -12.49 -34.44
C LEU A 12 -8.60 -11.90 -33.49
N LYS A 13 -9.68 -12.65 -33.26
CA LYS A 13 -10.73 -12.27 -32.31
C LYS A 13 -10.13 -12.13 -30.90
N SER A 14 -10.61 -11.12 -30.18
CA SER A 14 -10.26 -10.79 -28.79
C SER A 14 -10.52 -11.97 -27.85
N PRO A 15 -9.73 -12.19 -26.78
CA PRO A 15 -9.85 -13.34 -25.87
C PRO A 15 -11.12 -13.37 -24.99
N HIS A 16 -12.04 -12.40 -25.14
CA HIS A 16 -13.22 -12.26 -24.28
C HIS A 16 -14.37 -13.24 -24.56
N ASP A 17 -14.29 -14.07 -25.60
CA ASP A 17 -15.37 -15.01 -25.98
C ASP A 17 -15.14 -16.46 -25.50
N ARG A 18 -14.56 -16.67 -24.30
CA ARG A 18 -14.56 -18.01 -23.67
C ARG A 18 -15.75 -18.15 -22.71
N PRO A 19 -16.74 -19.04 -22.98
CA PRO A 19 -17.83 -19.30 -22.06
C PRO A 19 -17.29 -20.11 -20.87
N GLY A 20 -17.31 -19.53 -19.67
CA GLY A 20 -16.93 -20.26 -18.44
C GLY A 20 -16.36 -19.42 -17.28
N PHE A 21 -15.95 -18.17 -17.51
CA PHE A 21 -15.42 -17.28 -16.46
C PHE A 21 -16.47 -16.24 -16.01
N HIS A 22 -17.60 -16.69 -15.50
CA HIS A 22 -18.49 -15.87 -14.66
C HIS A 22 -18.56 -16.50 -13.28
N LEU A 23 -17.42 -16.49 -12.59
CA LEU A 23 -17.38 -16.76 -11.16
C LEU A 23 -17.86 -15.48 -10.45
N LEU A 24 -19.10 -15.54 -9.95
CA LEU A 24 -19.64 -14.80 -8.81
C LEU A 24 -18.88 -13.50 -8.45
N LYS A 25 -19.22 -12.38 -9.09
CA LYS A 25 -19.14 -11.11 -8.38
C LYS A 25 -20.11 -11.24 -7.21
N SER A 26 -19.60 -11.38 -5.99
CA SER A 26 -20.43 -11.37 -4.78
C SER A 26 -21.34 -10.14 -4.86
N GLN A 27 -22.64 -10.34 -4.64
CA GLN A 27 -23.61 -9.23 -4.64
C GLN A 27 -23.29 -8.20 -3.54
N ALA A 28 -22.50 -8.59 -2.53
CA ALA A 28 -21.96 -7.72 -1.49
C ALA A 28 -21.08 -6.56 -2.02
N ASN A 29 -20.48 -6.69 -3.21
CA ASN A 29 -19.55 -5.67 -3.73
C ASN A 29 -20.22 -4.52 -4.52
N LYS A 30 -21.56 -4.51 -4.64
CA LYS A 30 -22.29 -3.44 -5.35
C LYS A 30 -22.75 -2.29 -4.44
N GLU A 31 -22.93 -2.54 -3.14
CA GLU A 31 -23.48 -1.54 -2.20
C GLU A 31 -22.41 -0.57 -1.66
N ASN A 32 -21.12 -0.93 -1.74
CA ASN A 32 -19.98 -0.09 -1.34
C ASN A 32 -19.07 0.30 -2.51
N ALA A 33 -19.59 0.33 -3.74
CA ALA A 33 -18.78 0.77 -4.88
C ALA A 33 -18.45 2.26 -4.71
N VAL A 34 -17.21 2.57 -4.32
CA VAL A 34 -16.70 3.94 -4.29
C VAL A 34 -16.86 4.50 -5.72
N PRO A 35 -17.54 5.64 -5.90
CA PRO A 35 -17.74 6.22 -7.22
C PRO A 35 -16.38 6.48 -7.89
N PHE A 36 -16.34 6.56 -9.22
CA PHE A 36 -15.14 6.98 -9.93
C PHE A 36 -14.77 8.41 -9.51
N GLN A 37 -13.78 8.53 -8.62
CA GLN A 37 -13.32 9.81 -8.10
C GLN A 37 -12.20 10.36 -8.98
N VAL A 38 -12.31 11.64 -9.36
CA VAL A 38 -11.24 12.40 -9.99
C VAL A 38 -10.73 13.37 -8.95
N LEU A 39 -9.44 13.28 -8.64
CA LEU A 39 -8.77 14.11 -7.64
C LEU A 39 -7.86 15.11 -8.34
N ASP A 40 -7.76 16.31 -7.78
CA ASP A 40 -7.01 17.43 -8.31
C ASP A 40 -6.08 17.95 -7.21
N PHE A 41 -4.77 17.84 -7.41
CA PHE A 41 -3.80 18.27 -6.39
C PHE A 41 -3.88 19.76 -6.06
N GLN A 42 -4.54 20.58 -6.89
CA GLN A 42 -4.78 21.99 -6.59
C GLN A 42 -5.90 22.20 -5.56
N LYS A 43 -6.71 21.17 -5.27
CA LYS A 43 -7.91 21.25 -4.42
C LYS A 43 -7.89 20.21 -3.30
N ASP A 44 -7.42 19.01 -3.59
CA ASP A 44 -7.48 17.84 -2.72
C ASP A 44 -6.21 17.66 -1.89
N ILE A 45 -5.72 18.71 -1.22
CA ILE A 45 -4.56 18.64 -0.32
C ILE A 45 -4.91 17.86 0.96
N ARG A 46 -4.91 16.54 0.86
CA ARG A 46 -5.30 15.57 1.90
C ARG A 46 -4.78 14.18 1.56
N ASN A 47 -4.95 13.21 2.45
CA ASN A 47 -4.85 11.80 2.09
C ASN A 47 -5.95 11.45 1.09
N VAL A 48 -5.54 10.86 -0.03
CA VAL A 48 -6.39 10.53 -1.17
C VAL A 48 -6.71 9.05 -1.26
N LEU A 49 -5.90 8.21 -0.60
CA LEU A 49 -6.13 6.78 -0.42
C LEU A 49 -5.47 6.35 0.89
N THR A 50 -6.24 5.78 1.80
CA THR A 50 -5.73 5.21 3.05
C THR A 50 -6.30 3.81 3.18
N THR A 51 -5.48 2.80 2.92
CA THR A 51 -5.78 1.39 3.14
C THR A 51 -4.55 0.73 3.76
N PRO A 52 -4.65 -0.46 4.37
CA PRO A 52 -3.48 -1.14 4.94
C PRO A 52 -2.35 -1.39 3.93
N GLU A 53 -2.69 -1.55 2.65
CA GLU A 53 -1.72 -1.72 1.56
C GLU A 53 -0.93 -0.44 1.26
N ILE A 54 -1.57 0.73 1.38
CA ILE A 54 -0.97 2.00 0.98
C ILE A 54 -1.68 3.20 1.64
N ARG A 55 -0.86 4.16 2.07
CA ARG A 55 -1.31 5.52 2.33
C ARG A 55 -0.75 6.42 1.25
N ALA A 56 -1.60 7.17 0.56
CA ALA A 56 -1.22 8.15 -0.45
C ALA A 56 -1.91 9.49 -0.20
N ARG A 57 -1.21 10.60 -0.46
CA ARG A 57 -1.74 11.94 -0.26
C ARG A 57 -1.19 12.94 -1.25
N PHE A 58 -1.94 14.03 -1.45
CA PHE A 58 -1.34 15.29 -1.86
C PHE A 58 -0.95 16.07 -0.60
N LEU A 59 0.31 16.49 -0.53
CA LEU A 59 0.86 17.26 0.57
C LEU A 59 1.36 18.60 0.05
N GLN A 60 1.04 19.66 0.78
CA GLN A 60 1.63 20.97 0.60
C GLN A 60 2.75 21.19 1.62
N VAL A 61 3.88 21.74 1.17
CA VAL A 61 4.96 22.24 2.02
C VAL A 61 5.13 23.73 1.75
N ASP A 62 4.85 24.55 2.76
CA ASP A 62 4.92 26.00 2.65
C ASP A 62 6.35 26.49 2.42
N VAL A 63 6.48 27.70 1.86
CA VAL A 63 7.77 28.33 1.55
C VAL A 63 8.64 28.40 2.80
N GLY A 64 9.89 27.91 2.69
CA GLY A 64 10.86 27.87 3.78
C GLY A 64 10.57 26.82 4.86
N HIS A 65 9.48 26.05 4.75
CA HIS A 65 9.19 24.98 5.70
C HIS A 65 10.09 23.77 5.43
N THR A 66 10.51 23.12 6.52
CA THR A 66 11.27 21.86 6.50
C THR A 66 10.52 20.85 7.34
N ALA A 67 10.17 19.72 6.74
CA ALA A 67 9.53 18.62 7.45
C ALA A 67 10.50 18.00 8.46
N GLN A 68 9.96 17.37 9.50
CA GLN A 68 10.80 16.66 10.47
C GLN A 68 11.44 15.44 9.81
N SER A 69 12.75 15.24 10.05
CA SER A 69 13.47 14.05 9.58
C SER A 69 12.95 12.79 10.27
N HIS A 70 12.77 11.70 9.51
CA HIS A 70 12.25 10.44 10.02
C HIS A 70 12.63 9.25 9.12
N THR A 71 12.29 8.04 9.57
CA THR A 71 12.33 6.79 8.79
C THR A 71 10.98 6.09 8.84
N HIS A 72 10.85 5.00 8.07
CA HIS A 72 9.74 4.04 8.14
C HIS A 72 10.28 2.64 8.38
N ASP A 73 9.81 1.96 9.44
CA ASP A 73 10.29 0.62 9.82
C ASP A 73 9.96 -0.47 8.79
N LEU A 74 8.87 -0.29 8.05
CA LEU A 74 8.34 -1.32 7.14
C LEU A 74 8.17 -0.83 5.71
N GLY A 75 7.99 0.48 5.51
CA GLY A 75 7.49 1.01 4.26
C GLY A 75 8.50 1.79 3.43
N HIS A 76 8.33 1.73 2.12
CA HIS A 76 8.96 2.68 1.20
C HIS A 76 8.08 3.93 1.10
N GLU A 77 8.70 5.11 1.01
CA GLU A 77 8.01 6.36 0.69
C GLU A 77 8.43 6.87 -0.69
N ILE A 78 7.45 7.12 -1.55
CA ILE A 78 7.65 7.65 -2.90
C ILE A 78 7.16 9.09 -2.90
N PHE A 79 7.93 10.00 -3.49
CA PHE A 79 7.55 11.39 -3.65
C PHE A 79 7.61 11.79 -5.11
N LEU A 80 6.53 12.39 -5.63
CA LEU A 80 6.47 12.99 -6.96
C LEU A 80 6.10 14.47 -6.79
N ILE A 81 6.98 15.36 -7.24
CA ILE A 81 6.72 16.80 -7.19
C ILE A 81 5.74 17.18 -8.30
N LEU A 82 4.66 17.86 -7.91
CA LEU A 82 3.61 18.34 -8.80
C LEU A 82 3.70 19.87 -9.00
N GLN A 83 4.18 20.60 -8.00
CA GLN A 83 4.38 22.06 -8.00
C GLN A 83 5.55 22.45 -7.08
N GLY A 84 6.22 23.57 -7.38
CA GLY A 84 7.28 24.13 -6.54
C GLY A 84 8.63 23.41 -6.66
N GLN A 85 9.57 23.75 -5.77
CA GLN A 85 10.90 23.14 -5.68
C GLN A 85 11.19 22.64 -4.27
N ALA A 86 11.51 21.35 -4.16
CA ALA A 86 11.77 20.69 -2.90
C ALA A 86 13.17 20.07 -2.89
N GLU A 87 13.95 20.36 -1.85
CA GLU A 87 15.17 19.63 -1.56
C GLU A 87 14.82 18.42 -0.71
N PHE A 88 15.22 17.23 -1.16
CA PHE A 88 15.16 16.01 -0.38
C PHE A 88 16.55 15.64 0.08
N THR A 89 16.69 15.36 1.37
CA THR A 89 17.88 14.71 1.92
C THR A 89 17.50 13.27 2.26
N ILE A 90 18.15 12.29 1.64
CA ILE A 90 17.95 10.85 1.87
C ILE A 90 19.32 10.21 2.13
N GLU A 91 19.49 9.56 3.28
CA GLU A 91 20.77 8.96 3.69
C GLU A 91 21.97 9.93 3.57
N GLY A 92 21.74 11.20 3.90
CA GLY A 92 22.74 12.26 3.84
C GLY A 92 23.03 12.82 2.43
N HIS A 93 22.39 12.31 1.39
CA HIS A 93 22.47 12.84 0.03
C HIS A 93 21.32 13.82 -0.22
N ALA A 94 21.64 15.04 -0.65
CA ALA A 94 20.67 16.10 -0.90
C ALA A 94 20.55 16.42 -2.40
N GLU A 95 19.32 16.44 -2.92
CA GLU A 95 19.00 16.81 -4.29
C GLU A 95 17.73 17.66 -4.35
N VAL A 96 17.68 18.62 -5.29
CA VAL A 96 16.50 19.48 -5.51
C VAL A 96 15.66 18.91 -6.65
N LEU A 97 14.39 18.64 -6.35
CA LEU A 97 13.39 18.17 -7.29
C LEU A 97 12.37 19.27 -7.60
N GLY A 98 12.01 19.38 -8.87
CA GLY A 98 10.91 20.20 -9.39
C GLY A 98 9.81 19.37 -10.05
N PRO A 99 8.79 20.01 -10.66
CA PRO A 99 7.61 19.32 -11.16
C PRO A 99 7.91 18.21 -12.16
N GLY A 100 7.28 17.05 -11.96
CA GLY A 100 7.46 15.85 -12.79
C GLY A 100 8.66 14.98 -12.40
N GLN A 101 9.46 15.39 -11.41
CA GLN A 101 10.56 14.60 -10.88
C GLN A 101 10.13 13.86 -9.61
N LEU A 102 10.71 12.68 -9.39
CA LEU A 102 10.39 11.81 -8.27
C LEU A 102 11.65 11.28 -7.59
N CYS A 103 11.56 11.03 -6.29
CA CYS A 103 12.55 10.29 -5.51
C CYS A 103 11.85 9.25 -4.62
N ILE A 104 12.64 8.33 -4.09
CA ILE A 104 12.15 7.22 -3.26
C ILE A 104 13.08 7.14 -2.04
N ALA A 105 12.48 7.10 -0.85
CA ALA A 105 13.14 6.64 0.36
C ALA A 105 12.75 5.18 0.60
N LEU A 106 13.74 4.29 0.64
CA LEU A 106 13.53 2.89 0.96
C LEU A 106 13.27 2.70 2.46
N THR A 107 12.91 1.48 2.83
CA THR A 107 12.69 1.12 4.24
C THR A 107 13.93 1.45 5.06
N ASP A 108 13.72 2.01 6.24
CA ASP A 108 14.76 2.48 7.18
C ASP A 108 15.67 3.62 6.69
N GLU A 109 15.52 4.12 5.46
CA GLU A 109 16.32 5.27 4.99
C GLU A 109 15.81 6.56 5.62
N MET A 110 16.71 7.27 6.30
CA MET A 110 16.43 8.57 6.90
C MET A 110 16.19 9.58 5.81
N HIS A 111 15.06 10.27 5.87
CA HIS A 111 14.72 11.27 4.88
C HIS A 111 14.07 12.52 5.48
N GLN A 112 14.24 13.63 4.76
CA GLN A 112 13.70 14.94 5.08
C GLN A 112 13.40 15.70 3.79
N VAL A 113 12.33 16.48 3.79
CA VAL A 113 11.98 17.39 2.69
C VAL A 113 11.95 18.84 3.17
N ARG A 114 12.48 19.74 2.34
CA ARG A 114 12.47 21.19 2.55
C ARG A 114 11.99 21.90 1.29
N ASN A 115 11.08 22.85 1.43
CA ASN A 115 10.76 23.75 0.33
C ASN A 115 11.87 24.80 0.20
N VAL A 116 12.54 24.83 -0.96
CA VAL A 116 13.65 25.73 -1.28
C VAL A 116 13.29 26.78 -2.34
N GLY A 117 12.06 26.74 -2.86
CA GLY A 117 11.57 27.66 -3.88
C GLY A 117 10.87 28.90 -3.32
N GLU A 118 10.26 29.67 -4.22
CA GLU A 118 9.52 30.91 -3.91
C GLU A 118 7.99 30.69 -3.81
N GLU A 119 7.51 29.47 -4.07
CA GLU A 119 6.10 29.10 -4.02
C GLU A 119 5.89 27.81 -3.20
N PRO A 120 4.67 27.53 -2.70
CA PRO A 120 4.39 26.26 -2.03
C PRO A 120 4.69 25.07 -2.93
N VAL A 121 5.35 24.06 -2.35
CA VAL A 121 5.52 22.76 -2.98
C VAL A 121 4.23 21.97 -2.81
N ILE A 122 3.73 21.37 -3.89
CA ILE A 122 2.72 20.32 -3.82
C ILE A 122 3.33 19.04 -4.35
N MET A 123 3.24 17.97 -3.57
CA MET A 123 3.73 16.65 -3.94
C MET A 123 2.64 15.61 -3.80
N TYR A 124 2.63 14.63 -4.69
CA TYR A 124 2.09 13.32 -4.36
C TYR A 124 3.12 12.59 -3.52
N LEU A 125 2.70 12.00 -2.41
CA LEU A 125 3.51 11.04 -1.70
C LEU A 125 2.71 9.81 -1.33
N SER A 126 3.39 8.67 -1.22
CA SER A 126 2.78 7.44 -0.74
C SER A 126 3.73 6.56 0.06
N VAL A 127 3.22 5.96 1.12
CA VAL A 127 3.91 4.97 1.96
C VAL A 127 3.20 3.62 1.82
N THR A 128 3.97 2.56 1.59
CA THR A 128 3.45 1.18 1.54
C THR A 128 4.34 0.24 2.35
N PRO A 129 3.79 -0.55 3.31
CA PRO A 129 2.38 -0.59 3.73
C PRO A 129 1.97 0.61 4.61
N HIS A 130 0.67 0.77 4.87
CA HIS A 130 0.18 1.67 5.92
C HIS A 130 -0.21 0.90 7.17
N ILE A 131 0.68 0.97 8.16
CA ILE A 131 0.43 0.44 9.50
C ILE A 131 0.99 1.40 10.53
N GLN A 132 0.33 1.52 11.69
CA GLN A 132 0.77 2.38 12.77
C GLN A 132 1.80 1.69 13.70
N PRO A 133 2.78 2.41 14.27
CA PRO A 133 3.14 3.78 13.90
C PRO A 133 3.77 3.80 12.50
N THR A 134 3.33 4.72 11.64
CA THR A 134 3.91 4.83 10.29
C THR A 134 5.29 5.47 10.32
N HIS A 135 5.51 6.45 11.20
CA HIS A 135 6.77 7.20 11.28
C HIS A 135 7.62 6.69 12.44
N THR A 136 8.90 6.47 12.18
CA THR A 136 9.92 6.20 13.18
C THR A 136 10.77 7.46 13.39
N MET A 137 10.79 7.92 14.64
CA MET A 137 11.49 9.13 15.04
C MET A 137 12.76 8.80 15.79
N TRP A 138 13.75 9.68 15.68
CA TRP A 138 15.08 9.48 16.25
C TRP A 138 15.48 10.64 17.17
N ASN A 139 16.31 10.33 18.17
CA ASN A 139 17.00 11.30 19.01
C ASN A 139 18.30 11.75 18.31
N GLU A 140 18.87 12.87 18.77
CA GLU A 140 20.14 13.40 18.24
C GLU A 140 21.32 12.45 18.43
N ASP A 141 21.25 11.59 19.45
CA ASP A 141 22.27 10.56 19.74
C ASP A 141 22.11 9.29 18.87
N GLY A 142 21.17 9.29 17.92
CA GLY A 142 20.89 8.16 17.04
C GLY A 142 20.05 7.05 17.66
N THR A 143 19.52 7.23 18.87
CA THR A 143 18.60 6.26 19.47
C THR A 143 17.17 6.46 18.98
N LYS A 144 16.44 5.35 18.78
CA LYS A 144 15.04 5.36 18.36
C LYS A 144 14.14 5.89 19.48
N LYS A 145 13.25 6.83 19.15
CA LYS A 145 12.24 7.34 20.09
C LYS A 145 11.13 6.31 20.31
N PRO A 146 10.38 6.41 21.43
CA PRO A 146 9.20 5.59 21.64
C PRO A 146 8.20 5.68 20.47
N PRO A 147 7.49 4.58 20.13
CA PRO A 147 6.42 4.57 19.14
C PRO A 147 5.41 5.70 19.35
N ARG A 148 5.04 6.40 18.26
CA ARG A 148 4.00 7.42 18.29
C ARG A 148 2.84 7.01 17.37
N PHE A 149 1.71 6.69 17.99
CA PHE A 149 0.45 6.45 17.29
C PHE A 149 -0.26 7.79 17.00
N ALA A 150 -1.13 7.78 15.99
CA ALA A 150 -1.86 8.94 15.51
C ALA A 150 -3.35 8.63 15.38
N LEU A 151 -4.16 9.68 15.47
CA LEU A 151 -5.59 9.63 15.21
C LEU A 151 -5.87 9.31 13.74
N ASN A 152 -6.98 8.63 13.47
CA ASN A 152 -7.50 8.42 12.12
C ASN A 152 -7.66 9.73 11.33
N THR A 153 -8.02 10.83 11.99
CA THR A 153 -8.12 12.16 11.36
C THR A 153 -6.79 12.68 10.81
N ALA A 154 -5.64 12.22 11.32
CA ALA A 154 -4.33 12.54 10.73
C ALA A 154 -4.13 11.90 9.34
N TYR A 155 -4.94 10.90 9.01
CA TYR A 155 -4.93 10.14 7.77
C TYR A 155 -6.19 10.37 6.91
N ASP A 156 -6.98 11.40 7.22
CA ASP A 156 -8.30 11.68 6.62
C ASP A 156 -9.27 10.47 6.64
N VAL A 157 -9.15 9.64 7.69
CA VAL A 157 -10.06 8.54 7.97
C VAL A 157 -11.05 8.99 9.04
N GLU A 158 -12.33 8.74 8.80
CA GLU A 158 -13.38 9.02 9.79
C GLU A 158 -13.17 8.15 11.04
N PRO A 159 -13.11 8.74 12.24
CA PRO A 159 -13.01 7.96 13.47
C PRO A 159 -14.24 7.10 13.68
N ASP A 160 -14.03 5.81 13.94
CA ASP A 160 -15.07 4.94 14.46
C ASP A 160 -15.42 5.36 15.90
N ARG A 161 -16.68 5.74 16.09
CA ARG A 161 -17.24 6.16 17.39
C ARG A 161 -18.23 5.15 17.96
N GLU A 162 -18.52 4.08 17.23
CA GLU A 162 -19.58 3.12 17.58
C GLU A 162 -19.01 1.84 18.19
N THR A 163 -17.90 1.32 17.65
CA THR A 163 -17.31 0.07 18.14
C THR A 163 -16.57 0.28 19.47
N ALA A 164 -16.89 -0.57 20.44
CA ALA A 164 -16.25 -0.56 21.76
C ALA A 164 -14.76 -0.91 21.67
N THR A 165 -13.95 -0.37 22.57
CA THR A 165 -12.49 -0.64 22.54
C THR A 165 -12.18 -2.12 22.78
N ASP A 166 -12.94 -2.78 23.66
CA ASP A 166 -12.80 -4.23 23.90
C ASP A 166 -13.18 -5.05 22.65
N GLU A 167 -14.17 -4.61 21.87
CA GLU A 167 -14.53 -5.26 20.62
C GLU A 167 -13.39 -5.15 19.58
N LEU A 168 -12.70 -4.00 19.50
CA LEU A 168 -11.51 -3.85 18.65
C LEU A 168 -10.37 -4.80 19.07
N LEU A 169 -10.21 -5.07 20.37
CA LEU A 169 -9.24 -6.05 20.88
C LEU A 169 -9.62 -7.49 20.50
N GLU A 170 -10.90 -7.84 20.59
CA GLU A 170 -11.40 -9.14 20.13
C GLU A 170 -11.20 -9.32 18.62
N GLN A 171 -11.52 -8.29 17.83
CA GLN A 171 -11.27 -8.27 16.39
C GLN A 171 -9.77 -8.42 16.08
N GLN A 172 -8.89 -7.77 16.86
CA GLN A 172 -7.44 -7.85 16.68
C GLN A 172 -6.94 -9.28 16.90
N MET A 173 -7.43 -9.95 17.95
CA MET A 173 -7.08 -11.35 18.21
C MET A 173 -7.59 -12.26 17.09
N ALA A 174 -8.85 -12.10 16.68
CA ALA A 174 -9.43 -12.89 15.60
C ALA A 174 -8.67 -12.71 14.27
N ALA A 175 -8.24 -11.49 13.95
CA ALA A 175 -7.43 -11.21 12.76
C ALA A 175 -6.05 -11.87 12.85
N ALA A 176 -5.43 -11.88 14.03
CA ALA A 176 -4.13 -12.54 14.24
C ALA A 176 -4.24 -14.06 14.08
N GLU A 177 -5.29 -14.69 14.61
CA GLU A 177 -5.56 -16.13 14.44
C GLU A 177 -5.86 -16.49 12.99
N ALA A 178 -6.64 -15.65 12.29
CA ALA A 178 -6.91 -15.83 10.86
C ALA A 178 -5.63 -15.71 10.00
N TRP A 179 -4.75 -14.76 10.34
CA TRP A 179 -3.45 -14.63 9.70
C TRP A 179 -2.58 -15.88 9.93
N LEU A 180 -2.49 -16.37 11.16
CA LEU A 180 -1.78 -17.61 11.49
C LEU A 180 -2.29 -18.79 10.66
N ALA A 181 -3.60 -19.04 10.65
CA ALA A 181 -4.19 -20.16 9.90
C ALA A 181 -3.91 -20.07 8.38
N ALA A 182 -3.93 -18.85 7.82
CA ALA A 182 -3.61 -18.62 6.41
C ALA A 182 -2.12 -18.88 6.12
N VAL A 183 -1.21 -18.47 7.01
CA VAL A 183 0.22 -18.72 6.89
C VAL A 183 0.53 -20.22 7.01
N GLU A 184 -0.11 -20.94 7.92
CA GLU A 184 0.05 -22.39 8.06
C GLU A 184 -0.40 -23.13 6.80
N THR A 185 -1.59 -22.79 6.29
CA THR A 185 -2.14 -23.35 5.04
C THR A 185 -1.21 -23.08 3.86
N ASN A 186 -0.75 -21.83 3.73
CA ASN A 186 0.20 -21.47 2.68
C ASN A 186 1.49 -22.27 2.80
N THR A 187 2.08 -22.33 4.00
CA THR A 187 3.35 -23.03 4.23
C THR A 187 3.25 -24.51 3.88
N GLN A 188 2.14 -25.17 4.24
CA GLN A 188 1.90 -26.55 3.86
C GLN A 188 1.80 -26.72 2.34
N THR A 189 1.02 -25.85 1.68
CA THR A 189 0.89 -25.86 0.22
C THR A 189 2.23 -25.62 -0.48
N GLN A 190 3.03 -24.67 -0.02
CA GLN A 190 4.37 -24.41 -0.57
C GLN A 190 5.24 -25.68 -0.51
N ARG A 191 5.28 -26.37 0.64
CA ARG A 191 6.08 -27.60 0.79
C ARG A 191 5.68 -28.66 -0.22
N GLU A 192 4.38 -28.92 -0.36
CA GLU A 192 3.85 -29.92 -1.29
C GLU A 192 4.11 -29.54 -2.74
N GLN A 193 3.75 -28.32 -3.12
CA GLN A 193 3.82 -27.88 -4.51
C GLN A 193 5.25 -27.65 -4.97
N ILE A 194 6.21 -27.33 -4.09
CA ILE A 194 7.63 -27.26 -4.46
C ILE A 194 8.13 -28.64 -4.88
N GLY A 195 7.70 -29.69 -4.17
CA GLY A 195 7.99 -31.08 -4.54
C GLY A 195 7.37 -31.45 -5.89
N ALA A 196 6.09 -31.15 -6.08
CA ALA A 196 5.37 -31.41 -7.32
C ALA A 196 5.99 -30.68 -8.52
N TYR A 197 6.35 -29.40 -8.35
CA TYR A 197 7.01 -28.60 -9.37
C TYR A 197 8.33 -29.22 -9.83
N ARG A 198 9.19 -29.62 -8.87
CA ARG A 198 10.48 -30.24 -9.19
C ARG A 198 10.32 -31.55 -9.95
N ALA A 199 9.42 -32.43 -9.50
CA ALA A 199 9.15 -33.71 -10.15
C ALA A 199 8.59 -33.52 -11.58
N ALA A 200 7.67 -32.58 -11.77
CA ALA A 200 7.13 -32.25 -13.09
C ALA A 200 8.22 -31.75 -14.06
N ARG A 201 9.11 -30.87 -13.57
CA ARG A 201 10.25 -30.37 -14.35
C ARG A 201 11.24 -31.47 -14.74
N GLU A 202 11.53 -32.42 -13.85
CA GLU A 202 12.37 -33.58 -14.16
C GLU A 202 11.75 -34.50 -15.21
N ALA A 203 10.42 -34.65 -15.19
CA ALA A 203 9.68 -35.44 -16.18
C ALA A 203 9.50 -34.72 -17.53
N GLY A 204 9.89 -33.45 -17.66
CA GLY A 204 9.63 -32.62 -18.83
C GLY A 204 8.16 -32.22 -18.99
N ASP A 205 7.36 -32.32 -17.92
CA ASP A 205 5.95 -31.94 -17.90
C ASP A 205 5.79 -30.49 -17.45
N GLU A 206 5.77 -29.58 -18.43
CA GLU A 206 5.65 -28.14 -18.18
C GLU A 206 4.25 -27.76 -17.67
N GLU A 207 3.20 -28.46 -18.11
CA GLU A 207 1.83 -28.15 -17.70
C GLU A 207 1.66 -28.43 -16.21
N ALA A 208 2.14 -29.58 -15.73
CA ALA A 208 2.11 -29.92 -14.31
C ALA A 208 2.98 -28.98 -13.46
N ALA A 209 4.12 -28.53 -13.98
CA ALA A 209 4.97 -27.56 -13.29
C ALA A 209 4.22 -26.21 -13.11
N LEU A 210 3.58 -25.70 -14.16
CA LEU A 210 2.81 -24.45 -14.06
C LEU A 210 1.58 -24.60 -13.16
N ALA A 211 0.91 -25.74 -13.16
CA ALA A 211 -0.19 -26.03 -12.24
C ALA A 211 0.26 -26.01 -10.77
N ALA A 212 1.43 -26.57 -10.46
CA ALA A 212 2.01 -26.50 -9.12
C ALA A 212 2.33 -25.07 -8.69
N ARG A 213 2.90 -24.24 -9.59
CA ARG A 213 3.12 -22.80 -9.33
C ARG A 213 1.80 -22.06 -9.07
N ASP A 214 0.77 -22.33 -9.85
CA ASP A 214 -0.53 -21.66 -9.70
C ASP A 214 -1.21 -22.05 -8.37
N ALA A 215 -1.05 -23.31 -7.93
CA ALA A 215 -1.47 -23.75 -6.60
C ALA A 215 -0.69 -23.04 -5.47
N MET A 216 0.62 -22.82 -5.63
CA MET A 216 1.39 -21.98 -4.70
C MET A 216 0.84 -20.57 -4.61
N TRP A 217 0.52 -19.93 -5.75
CA TRP A 217 -0.06 -18.59 -5.75
C TRP A 217 -1.43 -18.57 -5.06
N ALA A 218 -2.27 -19.58 -5.34
CA ALA A 218 -3.61 -19.70 -4.77
C ALA A 218 -3.61 -19.77 -3.23
N SER A 219 -2.56 -20.31 -2.62
CA SER A 219 -2.39 -20.30 -1.16
C SER A 219 -1.62 -19.09 -0.63
N LEU A 220 -0.76 -18.48 -1.46
CA LEU A 220 0.07 -17.35 -1.06
C LEU A 220 -0.73 -16.05 -0.97
N TYR A 221 -1.56 -15.75 -1.96
CA TYR A 221 -2.30 -14.48 -1.97
C TYR A 221 -3.25 -14.31 -0.77
N PRO A 222 -3.98 -15.33 -0.26
CA PRO A 222 -4.80 -15.19 0.94
C PRO A 222 -3.98 -14.88 2.19
N ALA A 223 -2.76 -15.42 2.31
CA ALA A 223 -1.86 -15.15 3.44
C ALA A 223 -1.37 -13.70 3.45
N PHE A 224 -1.10 -13.11 2.27
CA PHE A 224 -0.82 -11.68 2.18
C PHE A 224 -2.05 -10.82 2.49
N ARG A 225 -3.23 -11.18 1.99
CA ARG A 225 -4.47 -10.44 2.30
C ARG A 225 -4.82 -10.47 3.79
N SER A 226 -4.59 -11.57 4.49
CA SER A 226 -4.86 -11.64 5.93
C SER A 226 -3.89 -10.79 6.75
N ALA A 227 -2.65 -10.58 6.28
CA ALA A 227 -1.73 -9.62 6.90
C ALA A 227 -2.27 -8.17 6.79
N PHE A 228 -2.86 -7.79 5.66
CA PHE A 228 -3.50 -6.47 5.51
C PHE A 228 -4.77 -6.33 6.36
N ALA A 229 -5.58 -7.38 6.48
CA ALA A 229 -6.73 -7.38 7.39
C ALA A 229 -6.29 -7.21 8.86
N LEU A 230 -5.19 -7.85 9.27
CA LEU A 230 -4.59 -7.65 10.58
C LEU A 230 -4.11 -6.22 10.79
N ALA A 231 -3.45 -5.64 9.79
CA ALA A 231 -2.99 -4.25 9.84
C ALA A 231 -4.16 -3.24 9.92
N ASP A 232 -5.28 -3.51 9.27
CA ASP A 232 -6.48 -2.67 9.32
C ASP A 232 -7.04 -2.55 10.74
N VAL A 233 -7.28 -3.71 11.38
CA VAL A 233 -7.78 -3.75 12.76
C VAL A 233 -6.78 -3.13 13.73
N TRP A 234 -5.48 -3.38 13.51
CA TRP A 234 -4.42 -2.76 14.30
C TRP A 234 -4.43 -1.22 14.20
N ASN A 235 -4.62 -0.67 13.00
CA ASN A 235 -4.69 0.77 12.80
C ASN A 235 -5.90 1.39 13.52
N SER A 236 -7.06 0.73 13.45
CA SER A 236 -8.27 1.16 14.17
C SER A 236 -8.07 1.11 15.69
N PHE A 237 -7.57 0.00 16.21
CA PHE A 237 -7.28 -0.17 17.65
C PHE A 237 -6.26 0.87 18.14
N THR A 238 -5.13 1.01 17.45
CA THR A 238 -4.07 1.93 17.90
C THR A 238 -4.46 3.40 17.80
N SER A 239 -5.22 3.79 16.76
CA SER A 239 -5.84 5.12 16.71
C SER A 239 -6.73 5.37 17.92
N ARG A 240 -7.56 4.39 18.31
CA ARG A 240 -8.45 4.52 19.48
C ARG A 240 -7.67 4.80 20.77
N THR A 241 -6.48 4.23 20.94
CA THR A 241 -5.69 4.42 22.17
C THR A 241 -5.19 5.85 22.38
N VAL A 242 -5.17 6.68 21.33
CA VAL A 242 -4.73 8.09 21.39
C VAL A 242 -5.89 9.07 21.19
N ASP A 243 -7.12 8.58 21.03
CA ASP A 243 -8.33 9.37 20.83
C ASP A 243 -8.94 9.81 22.16
N THR A 244 -8.55 11.00 22.61
CA THR A 244 -9.05 11.58 23.86
C THR A 244 -10.51 12.05 23.78
N GLU A 245 -11.09 12.13 22.58
CA GLU A 245 -12.49 12.55 22.37
C GLU A 245 -13.45 11.36 22.31
N TYR A 246 -12.95 10.13 22.24
CA TYR A 246 -13.80 8.94 22.29
C TYR A 246 -14.45 8.79 23.67
N THR A 247 -15.77 8.88 23.71
CA THR A 247 -16.60 8.63 24.90
C THR A 247 -17.56 7.46 24.72
N GLY A 248 -17.34 6.63 23.70
CA GLY A 248 -18.17 5.47 23.43
C GLY A 248 -17.98 4.37 24.47
N PRO A 249 -18.68 3.24 24.31
CA PRO A 249 -18.60 2.10 25.22
C PRO A 249 -17.18 1.54 25.38
#